data_AF-A0A975EPD0-F1
#
_entry.id   AF-A0A975EPD0-F1
#
_cell.length_a   1.000
_cell.length_b   1.000
_cell.length_c   1.000
_cell.angle_alpha   90.00
_cell.angle_beta   90.00
_cell.angle_gamma   90.00
#
_symmetry.space_group_name_H-M   'P 1'
#
loop_
_entity.id
_entity.type
_entity.pdbx_description
1 polymer ?
#
loop_
_entity_poly.entity_id
_entity_poly.type
_entity_poly.pdbx_seq_one_letter_code
_entity_poly.pdbx_strand_id
1 'polypeptide(L)'
;MKTDCSACSSLCCVALHFDRGTDFALDKPAGIACPNLDPQKFSCAIHDDLVKAGFSGCIKFDCLGAGQHTVQGVFGGTDWRRHPELLPEMMEVFRLLRRLHQSLEILKYLELMPLGEEQLHLVNMLKAGFTEPDDGWTLSTLTALETDGAFDLYHTALPAFQSLFDDPKALAALRAAT
;
A
#
# COMPACT_ATOMS: atom_id res chain seq x y z
N MET A 1 -0.24 -5.71 -7.15
CA MET A 1 1.02 -6.27 -6.59
C MET A 1 0.71 -7.37 -5.58
N LYS A 2 1.69 -8.19 -5.17
CA LYS A 2 1.49 -9.26 -4.16
C LYS A 2 2.25 -8.94 -2.88
N THR A 3 1.59 -9.06 -1.73
CA THR A 3 2.23 -8.90 -0.42
C THR A 3 3.05 -10.14 -0.06
N ASP A 4 4.29 -9.91 0.38
CA ASP A 4 5.15 -10.92 1.00
C ASP A 4 5.65 -10.39 2.34
N CYS A 5 4.94 -10.73 3.42
CA CYS A 5 5.30 -10.31 4.77
C CYS A 5 6.65 -10.87 5.23
N SER A 6 7.12 -12.00 4.67
CA SER A 6 8.38 -12.62 5.07
C SER A 6 9.62 -11.86 4.58
N ALA A 7 9.45 -11.07 3.51
CA ALA A 7 10.47 -10.15 2.99
C ALA A 7 10.39 -8.74 3.61
N CYS A 8 9.55 -8.53 4.63
CA CYS A 8 9.34 -7.25 5.30
C CYS A 8 9.78 -7.31 6.77
N SER A 9 10.08 -6.14 7.34
CA SER A 9 10.43 -5.97 8.76
C SER A 9 9.20 -5.56 9.59
N SER A 10 8.03 -6.16 9.32
CA SER A 10 6.74 -5.88 9.98
C SER A 10 6.31 -4.40 9.99
N LEU A 11 6.57 -3.66 8.91
CA LEU A 11 6.28 -2.22 8.86
C LEU A 11 4.82 -1.88 9.18
N CYS A 12 3.85 -2.71 8.76
CA CYS A 12 2.44 -2.51 9.10
C CYS A 12 2.17 -2.54 10.62
N CYS A 13 2.95 -3.30 11.40
CA CYS A 13 2.78 -3.44 12.84
C CYS A 13 3.41 -2.29 13.64
N VAL A 14 4.37 -1.56 13.07
CA VAL A 14 5.08 -0.45 13.73
C VAL A 14 4.67 0.92 13.16
N ALA A 15 4.58 1.05 11.84
CA ALA A 15 4.38 2.33 11.16
C ALA A 15 2.96 2.90 11.34
N LEU A 16 1.94 2.03 11.34
CA LEU A 16 0.54 2.48 11.27
C LEU A 16 -0.02 2.82 12.65
N HIS A 17 -0.79 3.89 12.72
CA HIS A 17 -1.65 4.19 13.86
C HIS A 17 -2.93 3.35 13.79
N PHE A 18 -3.48 2.95 14.94
CA PHE A 18 -4.87 2.52 15.03
C PHE A 18 -5.48 2.83 16.40
N ASP A 19 -6.74 3.23 16.41
CA ASP A 19 -7.53 3.51 17.62
C ASP A 19 -8.34 2.27 18.03
N ARG A 20 -8.58 2.14 19.34
CA ARG A 20 -9.44 1.10 19.89
C ARG A 20 -10.86 1.28 19.35
N GLY A 21 -11.44 0.20 18.82
CA GLY A 21 -12.76 0.20 18.23
C GLY A 21 -13.21 -1.18 17.80
N THR A 22 -14.02 -1.25 16.74
CA THR A 22 -14.54 -2.53 16.21
C THR A 22 -13.44 -3.42 15.63
N ASP A 23 -12.39 -2.80 15.11
CA ASP A 23 -11.37 -3.47 14.30
C ASP A 23 -10.06 -3.71 15.06
N PHE A 24 -9.86 -2.99 16.18
CA PHE A 24 -8.65 -3.05 17.01
C PHE A 24 -9.00 -2.98 18.50
N ALA A 25 -8.46 -3.90 19.29
CA ALA A 25 -8.75 -4.01 20.73
C ALA A 25 -8.03 -2.97 21.60
N LEU A 26 -7.07 -2.24 21.04
CA LEU A 26 -6.25 -1.26 21.75
C LEU A 26 -5.91 -0.07 20.86
N ASP A 27 -5.58 1.05 21.50
CA ASP A 27 -4.98 2.22 20.87
C ASP A 27 -3.47 1.98 20.67
N LYS A 28 -2.96 2.26 19.47
CA LYS A 28 -1.54 2.15 19.15
C LYS A 28 -1.08 3.32 18.29
N PRO A 29 -0.22 4.22 18.81
CA PRO A 29 0.37 5.28 18.01
C PRO A 29 1.20 4.75 16.84
N ALA A 30 1.32 5.56 15.78
CA ALA A 30 2.29 5.32 14.70
C ALA A 30 3.73 5.36 15.25
N GLY A 31 4.62 4.54 14.68
CA GLY A 31 6.02 4.42 15.09
C GLY A 31 6.24 3.58 16.36
N ILE A 32 5.18 3.19 17.06
CA ILE A 32 5.25 2.27 18.20
C ILE A 32 4.90 0.86 17.73
N ALA A 33 5.80 -0.09 18.01
CA ALA A 33 5.59 -1.49 17.66
C ALA A 33 4.36 -2.05 18.38
N CYS A 34 3.51 -2.77 17.64
CA CYS A 34 2.37 -3.49 18.21
C CYS A 34 2.85 -4.43 19.33
N PRO A 35 2.18 -4.48 20.50
CA PRO A 35 2.57 -5.36 21.60
C PRO A 35 2.49 -6.84 21.23
N ASN A 36 1.74 -7.18 20.18
CA ASN A 36 1.62 -8.54 19.63
C ASN A 36 2.69 -8.88 18.58
N LEU A 37 3.62 -7.98 18.29
CA LEU A 37 4.73 -8.25 17.39
C LEU A 37 5.77 -9.10 18.14
N ASP A 38 6.16 -10.23 17.56
CA ASP A 38 7.16 -11.12 18.16
C ASP A 38 8.48 -10.33 18.41
N PRO A 39 9.05 -10.35 19.62
CA PRO A 39 10.22 -9.53 19.96
C PRO A 39 11.51 -9.97 19.25
N GLN A 40 11.55 -11.21 18.75
CA GLN A 40 12.70 -11.80 18.06
C GLN A 40 12.49 -11.92 16.56
N LYS A 41 11.24 -11.99 16.10
CA LYS A 41 10.88 -12.18 14.69
C LYS A 41 10.08 -11.00 14.15
N PHE A 42 10.12 -10.80 12.83
CA PHE A 42 9.26 -9.84 12.15
C PHE A 42 7.91 -10.48 11.77
N SER A 43 7.24 -11.08 12.76
CA SER A 43 5.94 -11.74 12.60
C SER A 43 5.04 -11.45 13.80
N CYS A 44 3.72 -11.41 13.57
CA CYS A 44 2.77 -11.28 14.66
C CYS A 44 2.67 -12.59 15.46
N ALA A 45 2.80 -12.52 16.78
CA ALA A 45 2.78 -13.67 17.67
C ALA A 45 1.38 -14.30 17.85
N ILE A 46 0.32 -13.58 17.46
CA ILE A 46 -1.08 -14.02 17.59
C ILE A 46 -1.80 -14.06 16.24
N HIS A 47 -1.08 -14.15 15.13
CA HIS A 47 -1.64 -13.98 13.78
C HIS A 47 -2.90 -14.85 13.54
N ASP A 48 -2.87 -16.11 13.97
CA ASP A 48 -3.96 -17.06 13.79
C ASP A 48 -5.20 -16.77 14.65
N ASP A 49 -5.06 -15.93 15.69
CA ASP A 49 -6.12 -15.56 16.62
C ASP A 49 -6.51 -14.07 16.53
N LEU A 50 -6.00 -13.31 15.55
CA LEU A 50 -6.23 -11.86 15.41
C LEU A 50 -7.71 -11.49 15.52
N VAL A 51 -8.60 -12.20 14.84
CA VAL A 51 -10.05 -11.91 14.88
C VAL A 51 -10.61 -12.10 16.30
N LYS A 52 -10.29 -13.22 16.97
CA LYS A 52 -10.76 -13.50 18.33
C LYS A 52 -10.18 -12.52 19.35
N ALA A 53 -8.95 -12.07 19.13
CA ALA A 53 -8.25 -11.11 19.97
C ALA A 53 -8.66 -9.65 19.69
N GLY A 54 -9.59 -9.40 18.76
CA GLY A 54 -10.11 -8.06 18.46
C GLY A 54 -9.24 -7.23 17.51
N PHE A 55 -8.48 -7.88 16.63
CA PHE A 55 -7.60 -7.26 15.63
C PHE A 55 -8.05 -7.60 14.19
N SER A 56 -9.36 -7.59 13.92
CA SER A 56 -9.88 -7.88 12.57
C SER A 56 -9.36 -6.89 11.52
N GLY A 57 -9.02 -5.66 11.92
CA GLY A 57 -8.40 -4.66 11.04
C GLY A 57 -7.06 -5.11 10.48
N CYS A 58 -6.27 -5.90 11.21
CA CYS A 58 -5.01 -6.46 10.71
C CYS A 58 -5.21 -7.43 9.53
N ILE A 59 -6.36 -8.11 9.47
CA ILE A 59 -6.69 -9.04 8.38
C ILE A 59 -7.29 -8.29 7.18
N LYS A 60 -8.10 -7.25 7.43
CA LYS A 60 -8.68 -6.42 6.36
C LYS A 60 -7.65 -5.57 5.63
N PHE A 61 -6.56 -5.24 6.30
CA PHE A 61 -5.51 -4.40 5.76
C PHE A 61 -4.53 -5.22 4.91
N ASP A 62 -4.36 -4.83 3.65
CA ASP A 62 -3.29 -5.34 2.78
C ASP A 62 -2.36 -4.21 2.36
N CYS A 63 -1.05 -4.31 2.59
CA CYS A 63 -0.07 -3.30 2.17
C CYS A 63 0.20 -3.25 0.66
N LEU A 64 -0.40 -4.15 -0.13
CA LEU A 64 -0.18 -4.26 -1.58
C LEU A 64 1.31 -4.41 -1.92
N GLY A 65 2.07 -5.07 -1.05
CA GLY A 65 3.50 -5.25 -1.18
C GLY A 65 4.39 -4.05 -0.81
N ALA A 66 3.83 -2.93 -0.35
CA ALA A 66 4.65 -1.75 -0.02
C ALA A 66 5.73 -2.07 1.02
N GLY A 67 5.43 -2.95 1.98
CA GLY A 67 6.36 -3.28 3.07
C GLY A 67 7.64 -3.96 2.59
N GLN A 68 7.55 -5.00 1.76
CA GLN A 68 8.77 -5.66 1.26
C GLN A 68 9.55 -4.76 0.29
N HIS A 69 8.86 -3.92 -0.49
CA HIS A 69 9.54 -2.99 -1.40
C HIS A 69 10.27 -1.88 -0.64
N THR A 70 9.73 -1.39 0.49
CA THR A 70 10.48 -0.52 1.40
C THR A 70 11.75 -1.21 1.89
N VAL A 71 11.62 -2.39 2.51
CA VAL A 71 12.76 -3.03 3.18
C VAL A 71 13.80 -3.53 2.18
N GLN A 72 13.39 -4.29 1.17
CA GLN A 72 14.31 -4.93 0.23
C GLN A 72 14.76 -3.98 -0.87
N GLY A 73 13.83 -3.20 -1.43
CA GLY A 73 14.10 -2.32 -2.57
C GLY A 73 14.86 -1.06 -2.17
N VAL A 74 14.35 -0.33 -1.16
CA VAL A 74 14.92 0.98 -0.78
C VAL A 74 16.03 0.85 0.25
N PHE A 75 15.88 -0.05 1.23
CA PHE A 75 16.81 -0.20 2.34
C PHE A 75 17.72 -1.45 2.26
N GLY A 76 17.70 -2.17 1.14
CA GLY A 76 18.62 -3.29 0.88
C GLY A 76 18.55 -4.43 1.90
N GLY A 77 17.37 -4.68 2.49
CA GLY A 77 17.15 -5.70 3.51
C GLY A 77 17.42 -5.25 4.95
N THR A 78 17.76 -3.98 5.18
CA THR A 78 18.04 -3.44 6.52
C THR A 78 16.77 -3.40 7.37
N ASP A 79 16.85 -3.83 8.63
CA ASP A 79 15.73 -3.81 9.57
C ASP A 79 15.84 -2.71 10.62
N TRP A 80 14.68 -2.13 10.97
CA TRP A 80 14.58 -0.99 11.89
C TRP A 80 14.89 -1.36 13.35
N ARG A 81 14.97 -2.65 13.72
CA ARG A 81 15.34 -3.02 15.10
C ARG A 81 16.83 -2.87 15.34
N ARG A 82 17.64 -3.25 14.34
CA ARG A 82 19.09 -3.03 14.37
C ARG A 82 19.48 -1.58 14.07
N HIS A 83 18.65 -0.90 13.29
CA HIS A 83 18.86 0.49 12.85
C HIS A 83 17.62 1.35 13.16
N PRO A 84 17.31 1.61 14.45
CA PRO A 84 16.12 2.35 14.86
C PRO A 84 16.09 3.79 14.33
N GLU A 85 17.24 4.38 14.04
CA GLU A 85 17.38 5.68 13.40
C GLU A 85 16.73 5.76 12.01
N LEU A 86 16.59 4.62 11.31
CA LEU A 86 15.98 4.54 9.97
C LEU A 86 14.47 4.45 10.01
N LEU A 87 13.86 4.16 11.17
CA LEU A 87 12.42 3.90 11.24
C LEU A 87 11.57 5.06 10.69
N PRO A 88 11.82 6.35 11.01
CA PRO A 88 11.04 7.46 10.44
C PRO A 88 11.10 7.50 8.91
N GLU A 89 12.27 7.26 8.33
CA GLU A 89 12.45 7.25 6.88
C GLU A 89 11.75 6.05 6.23
N MET A 90 11.90 4.86 6.82
CA MET A 90 11.19 3.65 6.39
C MET A 90 9.68 3.82 6.43
N MET A 91 9.15 4.48 7.47
CA MET A 91 7.72 4.76 7.59
C MET A 91 7.22 5.65 6.46
N GLU A 92 8.00 6.66 6.08
CA GLU A 92 7.62 7.58 5.01
C GLU A 92 7.69 6.93 3.63
N VAL A 93 8.76 6.17 3.36
CA VAL A 93 8.87 5.35 2.14
C VAL A 93 7.72 4.35 2.06
N PHE A 94 7.37 3.69 3.18
CA PHE A 94 6.25 2.76 3.24
C PHE A 94 4.90 3.43 2.94
N ARG A 95 4.65 4.63 3.48
CA ARG A 95 3.44 5.42 3.20
C ARG A 95 3.33 5.74 1.70
N LEU A 96 4.41 6.23 1.10
CA LEU A 96 4.45 6.64 -0.31
C LEU A 96 4.32 5.43 -1.24
N LEU A 97 5.07 4.35 -0.99
CA LEU A 97 4.94 3.11 -1.77
C LEU A 97 3.55 2.51 -1.65
N ARG A 98 2.92 2.57 -0.46
CA ARG A 98 1.54 2.09 -0.32
C ARG A 98 0.57 2.91 -1.17
N ARG A 99 0.71 4.23 -1.19
CA ARG A 99 -0.11 5.12 -2.02
C ARG A 99 0.09 4.81 -3.50
N LEU A 100 1.35 4.68 -3.94
CA LEU A 100 1.74 4.29 -5.29
C LEU A 100 1.14 2.94 -5.70
N HIS A 101 1.33 1.90 -4.89
CA HIS A 101 0.83 0.56 -5.19
C HIS A 101 -0.70 0.52 -5.23
N GLN A 102 -1.37 1.28 -4.36
CA GLN A 102 -2.82 1.40 -4.39
C GLN A 102 -3.31 2.06 -5.68
N SER A 103 -2.67 3.14 -6.11
CA SER A 103 -2.99 3.80 -7.39
C SER A 103 -2.78 2.86 -8.58
N LEU A 104 -1.63 2.17 -8.63
CA LEU A 104 -1.34 1.20 -9.70
C LEU A 104 -2.30 0.01 -9.71
N GLU A 105 -2.72 -0.48 -8.54
CA GLU A 105 -3.69 -1.57 -8.44
C GLU A 105 -5.07 -1.14 -8.97
N ILE A 106 -5.53 0.07 -8.62
CA ILE A 106 -6.78 0.61 -9.16
C ILE A 106 -6.68 0.79 -10.68
N LEU A 107 -5.59 1.38 -11.19
CA LEU A 107 -5.38 1.54 -12.63
C LEU A 107 -5.41 0.18 -13.36
N LYS A 108 -4.81 -0.86 -12.78
CA LYS A 108 -4.88 -2.22 -13.31
C LYS A 108 -6.32 -2.75 -13.36
N TYR A 109 -7.13 -2.52 -12.32
CA TYR A 109 -8.55 -2.90 -12.36
C TYR A 109 -9.34 -2.12 -13.42
N LEU A 110 -9.03 -0.84 -13.64
CA LEU A 110 -9.63 -0.05 -14.72
C LEU A 110 -9.32 -0.64 -16.10
N GLU A 111 -8.10 -1.14 -16.33
CA GLU A 111 -7.73 -1.79 -17.60
C GLU A 111 -8.52 -3.08 -17.90
N LEU A 112 -9.14 -3.69 -16.88
CA LEU A 112 -10.02 -4.86 -17.06
C LEU A 112 -11.46 -4.48 -17.41
N MET A 113 -11.79 -3.19 -17.38
CA MET A 113 -13.12 -2.67 -17.71
C MET A 113 -13.22 -2.24 -19.18
N PRO A 114 -14.44 -2.12 -19.74
CA PRO A 114 -14.63 -1.70 -21.13
C PRO A 114 -14.37 -0.19 -21.31
N LEU A 115 -13.09 0.20 -21.30
CA LEU A 115 -12.66 1.59 -21.44
C LEU A 115 -12.89 2.13 -22.86
N GLY A 116 -13.39 3.37 -22.95
CA GLY A 116 -13.33 4.15 -24.20
C GLY A 116 -11.90 4.66 -24.50
N GLU A 117 -11.68 5.20 -25.70
CA GLU A 117 -10.34 5.66 -26.13
C GLU A 117 -9.74 6.72 -25.19
N GLU A 118 -10.55 7.69 -24.75
CA GLU A 118 -10.12 8.75 -23.82
C GLU A 118 -9.73 8.17 -22.45
N GLN A 119 -10.53 7.25 -21.93
CA GLN A 119 -10.27 6.58 -20.65
C GLN A 119 -9.01 5.72 -20.72
N LEU A 120 -8.79 5.00 -21.82
CA LEU A 120 -7.59 4.22 -22.04
C LEU A 120 -6.34 5.12 -22.13
N HIS A 121 -6.43 6.24 -22.83
CA HIS A 121 -5.35 7.23 -22.89
C HIS A 121 -5.02 7.78 -21.50
N LEU A 122 -6.05 8.12 -20.71
CA LEU A 122 -5.90 8.62 -19.35
C LEU A 122 -5.22 7.58 -18.43
N VAL A 123 -5.63 6.31 -18.49
CA VAL A 123 -4.96 5.23 -17.72
C VAL A 123 -3.49 5.12 -18.09
N ASN A 124 -3.17 5.11 -19.39
CA ASN A 124 -1.77 5.01 -19.84
C ASN A 124 -0.92 6.20 -19.38
N MET A 125 -1.47 7.41 -19.45
CA MET A 125 -0.80 8.62 -18.98
C MET A 125 -0.55 8.59 -17.46
N LEU A 126 -1.55 8.18 -16.66
CA LEU A 126 -1.41 8.04 -15.21
C LEU A 126 -0.38 6.97 -14.84
N LYS A 127 -0.38 5.81 -15.53
CA LYS A 127 0.62 4.76 -15.32
C LYS A 127 2.03 5.25 -15.64
N ALA A 128 2.20 6.01 -16.71
CA ALA A 128 3.49 6.58 -17.09
C ALA A 128 4.05 7.50 -15.99
N GLY A 129 3.18 8.28 -15.31
CA GLY A 129 3.56 9.11 -14.16
C GLY A 129 3.98 8.34 -12.90
N PHE A 130 3.75 7.02 -12.87
CA PHE A 130 4.10 6.13 -11.76
C PHE A 130 5.19 5.10 -12.13
N THR A 131 5.92 5.36 -13.22
CA THR A 131 7.02 4.48 -13.66
C THR A 131 8.17 4.52 -12.67
N GLU A 132 8.68 3.35 -12.30
CA GLU A 132 9.86 3.23 -11.45
C GLU A 132 11.10 3.78 -12.16
N PRO A 133 11.93 4.61 -11.49
CA PRO A 133 13.21 5.07 -12.03
C PRO A 133 14.16 3.90 -12.30
N ASP A 134 15.11 4.08 -13.22
CA ASP A 134 16.10 3.04 -13.58
C ASP A 134 16.94 2.57 -12.37
N ASP A 135 17.27 3.48 -11.45
CA ASP A 135 18.01 3.20 -10.21
C ASP A 135 17.10 2.73 -9.05
N GLY A 136 15.83 2.50 -9.32
CA GLY A 136 14.82 2.09 -8.35
C GLY A 136 14.27 3.22 -7.49
N TRP A 137 13.35 2.88 -6.60
CA TRP A 137 12.75 3.83 -5.67
C TRP A 137 13.71 4.25 -4.56
N THR A 138 13.77 5.55 -4.31
CA THR A 138 14.36 6.18 -3.12
C THR A 138 13.31 7.05 -2.43
N LEU A 139 13.57 7.51 -1.20
CA LEU A 139 12.70 8.51 -0.58
C LEU A 139 12.56 9.75 -1.48
N SER A 140 13.65 10.26 -2.04
CA SER A 140 13.62 11.45 -2.89
C SER A 140 12.71 11.28 -4.11
N THR A 141 12.80 10.15 -4.83
CA THR A 141 12.00 9.90 -6.02
C THR A 141 10.52 9.67 -5.68
N LEU A 142 10.24 9.04 -4.53
CA LEU A 142 8.86 8.85 -4.06
C LEU A 142 8.24 10.15 -3.58
N THR A 143 9.01 10.99 -2.89
CA THR A 143 8.58 12.33 -2.49
C THR A 143 8.31 13.20 -3.72
N ALA A 144 9.12 13.09 -4.78
CA ALA A 144 8.89 13.80 -6.04
C ALA A 144 7.50 13.50 -6.63
N LEU A 145 7.01 12.25 -6.58
CA LEU A 145 5.64 11.92 -7.02
C LEU A 145 4.56 12.72 -6.27
N GLU A 146 4.78 12.96 -4.98
CA GLU A 146 3.85 13.73 -4.15
C GLU A 146 3.99 15.23 -4.40
N THR A 147 5.21 15.77 -4.45
CA THR A 147 5.45 17.20 -4.66
C THR A 147 5.10 17.67 -6.06
N ASP A 148 5.28 16.81 -7.06
CA ASP A 148 4.98 17.10 -8.46
C ASP A 148 3.50 16.86 -8.80
N GLY A 149 2.70 16.45 -7.80
CA GLY A 149 1.24 16.31 -7.93
C GLY A 149 0.79 15.08 -8.70
N ALA A 150 1.63 14.05 -8.88
CA ALA A 150 1.25 12.83 -9.60
C ALA A 150 0.05 12.14 -8.96
N PHE A 151 0.00 12.10 -7.62
CA PHE A 151 -1.16 11.56 -6.91
C PHE A 151 -2.40 12.45 -7.00
N ASP A 152 -2.23 13.77 -7.07
CA ASP A 152 -3.36 14.71 -7.20
C ASP A 152 -3.99 14.63 -8.60
N LEU A 153 -3.14 14.49 -9.63
CA LEU A 153 -3.57 14.20 -10.99
C LEU A 153 -4.34 12.87 -11.05
N TYR A 154 -3.81 11.82 -10.42
CA TYR A 154 -4.50 10.54 -10.28
C TYR A 154 -5.89 10.70 -9.63
N HIS A 155 -5.99 11.41 -8.51
CA HIS A 155 -7.28 11.61 -7.84
C HIS A 155 -8.26 12.44 -8.67
N THR A 156 -7.78 13.48 -9.35
CA THR A 156 -8.59 14.35 -10.21
C THR A 156 -9.11 13.62 -11.44
N ALA A 157 -8.40 12.58 -11.90
CA ALA A 157 -8.77 11.77 -13.04
C ALA A 157 -9.82 10.69 -12.72
N LEU A 158 -9.92 10.22 -11.46
CA LEU A 158 -10.84 9.12 -11.08
C LEU A 158 -12.31 9.35 -11.45
N PRO A 159 -12.89 10.56 -11.34
CA PRO A 159 -14.28 10.81 -11.76
C PRO A 159 -14.57 10.46 -13.23
N ALA A 160 -13.57 10.49 -14.13
CA ALA A 160 -13.74 10.11 -15.54
C ALA A 160 -14.09 8.61 -15.73
N PHE A 161 -13.92 7.80 -14.69
CA PHE A 161 -14.22 6.37 -14.68
C PHE A 161 -15.51 6.04 -13.90
N GLN A 162 -16.16 7.03 -13.28
CA GLN A 162 -17.29 6.78 -12.36
C GLN A 162 -18.45 6.04 -13.04
N SER A 163 -18.75 6.39 -14.29
CA SER A 163 -19.82 5.73 -15.08
C SER A 163 -19.60 4.23 -15.29
N LEU A 164 -18.34 3.75 -15.25
CA LEU A 164 -18.03 2.32 -15.36
C LEU A 164 -18.49 1.55 -14.12
N PHE A 165 -18.46 2.18 -12.95
CA PHE A 165 -18.91 1.55 -11.70
C PHE A 165 -20.43 1.53 -11.57
N ASP A 166 -21.12 2.41 -12.31
CA ASP A 166 -22.58 2.41 -12.40
C ASP A 166 -23.12 1.43 -13.47
N ASP A 167 -22.26 0.93 -14.37
CA ASP A 167 -22.64 -0.04 -15.41
C ASP A 167 -22.53 -1.50 -14.91
N PRO A 168 -23.64 -2.23 -14.77
CA PRO A 168 -23.62 -3.64 -14.35
C PRO A 168 -22.80 -4.54 -15.28
N LYS A 169 -22.69 -4.22 -16.57
CA LYS A 169 -21.89 -5.00 -17.52
C LYS A 169 -20.40 -4.81 -17.29
N ALA A 170 -19.96 -3.58 -17.04
CA ALA A 170 -18.58 -3.28 -16.70
C ALA A 170 -18.18 -3.95 -15.37
N LEU A 171 -19.05 -3.91 -14.36
CA LEU A 171 -18.84 -4.63 -13.10
C LEU A 171 -18.80 -6.16 -13.28
N ALA A 172 -19.64 -6.72 -14.16
CA ALA A 172 -19.61 -8.14 -14.47
C ALA A 172 -18.32 -8.55 -15.20
N ALA A 173 -17.84 -7.71 -16.13
CA ALA A 173 -16.57 -7.92 -16.83
C ALA A 173 -15.39 -7.91 -15.85
N LEU A 174 -15.34 -6.96 -14.93
CA LEU A 174 -14.33 -6.89 -13.88
C LEU A 174 -14.31 -8.16 -13.04
N ARG A 175 -15.48 -8.60 -12.54
CA ARG A 175 -15.60 -9.83 -11.72
C ARG A 175 -15.18 -11.11 -12.45
N ALA A 176 -15.33 -11.16 -13.77
CA ALA A 176 -14.91 -12.32 -14.56
C ALA A 176 -13.38 -12.37 -14.77
N ALA A 177 -12.69 -11.23 -14.62
CA ALA A 177 -11.27 -11.08 -14.87
C ALA A 177 -10.39 -11.15 -13.61
N THR A 178 -11.00 -11.14 -12.42
CA THR A 178 -10.33 -11.16 -11.09
C THR A 178 -10.57 -12.48 -10.37
#